data_AF-A0A3M8DGB0-F1
#
_entry.id   AF-A0A3M8DGB0-F1
#
_cell.length_a   1.000
_cell.length_b   1.000
_cell.length_c   1.000
_cell.angle_alpha   90.00
_cell.angle_beta   90.00
_cell.angle_gamma   90.00
#
_symmetry.space_group_name_H-M   'P 1'
#
loop_
_entity.id
_entity.type
_entity.pdbx_description
1 polymer ?
#
loop_
_entity_poly.entity_id
_entity_poly.type
_entity_poly.pdbx_seq_one_letter_code
_entity_poly.pdbx_strand_id
1 'polypeptide(L)'
;MRNASEFFANSEPMTAQQVVSDLNRALSGTWVAVFREHEEELTRMFAAYGDRAYGVYIQKLMAPLSDMAAEVGIAIKPGFSRADSIENWGPPEERERCIWYALHKQDGALIGTAVLQFFHSHTQLHLPEAPRFFALEETERDAIIEAISQADVRLQPGNLAKYRHADEEEALERWEYATETGLGDYIRTTNGQKGGGYLDHALTTWGRNGWELVSVVPQDGQLVGFFKRKAGA
;
A
#
# COMPACT_ATOMS: atom_id res chain seq x y z
N MET A 1 -27.24 20.17 -40.54
CA MET A 1 -27.43 18.97 -39.68
C MET A 1 -26.05 18.37 -39.45
N ARG A 2 -25.50 18.51 -38.23
CA ARG A 2 -24.22 17.87 -37.87
C ARG A 2 -24.50 16.37 -37.67
N ASN A 3 -23.67 15.54 -38.29
CA ASN A 3 -23.86 14.09 -38.34
C ASN A 3 -23.59 13.51 -36.95
N ALA A 4 -24.47 12.66 -36.43
CA ALA A 4 -24.30 12.03 -35.10
C ALA A 4 -23.00 11.23 -34.98
N SER A 5 -22.42 10.82 -36.11
CA SER A 5 -21.12 10.15 -36.21
C SER A 5 -19.91 11.05 -35.93
N GLU A 6 -20.01 12.38 -36.07
CA GLU A 6 -18.94 13.31 -35.65
C GLU A 6 -18.96 13.57 -34.13
N PHE A 7 -20.09 13.32 -33.46
CA PHE A 7 -20.21 13.54 -32.01
C PHE A 7 -19.60 12.38 -31.19
N PHE A 8 -19.67 11.14 -31.71
CA PHE A 8 -19.04 9.97 -31.09
C PHE A 8 -17.56 9.77 -31.47
N ALA A 9 -17.04 10.53 -32.44
CA ALA A 9 -15.63 10.50 -32.81
C ALA A 9 -14.72 11.32 -31.86
N ASN A 10 -15.31 12.07 -30.92
CA ASN A 10 -14.63 13.02 -30.02
C ASN A 10 -14.82 12.71 -28.53
N SER A 11 -15.13 11.47 -28.15
CA SER A 11 -14.94 11.06 -26.77
C SER A 11 -13.43 11.01 -26.51
N GLU A 12 -12.90 11.96 -25.73
CA GLU A 12 -11.51 11.95 -25.27
C GLU A 12 -11.11 10.53 -24.84
N PRO A 13 -9.97 10.00 -25.30
CA PRO A 13 -9.58 8.64 -24.95
C PRO A 13 -9.42 8.54 -23.44
N MET A 14 -10.19 7.65 -22.81
CA MET A 14 -10.14 7.49 -21.37
C MET A 14 -8.72 7.10 -20.93
N THR A 15 -8.16 7.87 -20.00
CA THR A 15 -6.80 7.73 -19.48
C THR A 15 -6.80 6.88 -18.20
N ALA A 16 -5.67 6.29 -17.84
CA ALA A 16 -5.53 5.56 -16.58
C ALA A 16 -5.88 6.43 -15.36
N GLN A 17 -5.54 7.72 -15.39
CA GLN A 17 -5.84 8.68 -14.34
C GLN A 17 -7.35 8.89 -14.18
N GLN A 18 -8.09 8.98 -15.28
CA GLN A 18 -9.55 9.10 -15.24
C GLN A 18 -10.19 7.84 -14.62
N VAL A 19 -9.76 6.66 -15.06
CA VAL A 19 -10.23 5.37 -14.51
C VAL A 19 -9.95 5.27 -13.01
N VAL A 20 -8.74 5.62 -12.57
CA VAL A 20 -8.37 5.61 -11.15
C VAL A 20 -9.18 6.60 -10.33
N SER A 21 -9.51 7.77 -10.88
CA SER A 21 -10.41 8.73 -10.20
C SER A 21 -11.81 8.14 -10.01
N ASP A 22 -12.34 7.45 -11.02
CA ASP A 22 -13.66 6.82 -10.95
C ASP A 22 -13.67 5.64 -9.96
N LEU A 23 -12.63 4.80 -9.99
CA LEU A 23 -12.42 3.72 -9.02
C LEU A 23 -12.33 4.24 -7.59
N ASN A 24 -11.59 5.33 -7.33
CA ASN A 24 -11.50 5.91 -5.99
C ASN A 24 -12.84 6.47 -5.49
N ARG A 25 -13.62 7.10 -6.37
CA ARG A 25 -14.96 7.59 -6.05
C ARG A 25 -15.88 6.44 -5.66
N ALA A 26 -15.89 5.35 -6.43
CA ALA A 26 -16.63 4.14 -6.09
C ALA A 26 -16.15 3.52 -4.78
N LEU A 27 -14.83 3.33 -4.65
CA LEU A 27 -14.19 2.73 -3.49
C LEU A 27 -14.57 3.44 -2.20
N SER A 28 -14.61 4.78 -2.20
CA SER A 28 -14.96 5.60 -1.04
C SER A 28 -16.32 5.26 -0.42
N GLY A 29 -17.29 4.80 -1.22
CA GLY A 29 -18.61 4.39 -0.77
C GLY A 29 -18.76 2.89 -0.51
N THR A 30 -17.85 2.05 -1.01
CA THR A 30 -18.02 0.60 -1.03
C THR A 30 -17.14 -0.12 -0.01
N TRP A 31 -15.94 0.37 0.29
CA TRP A 31 -14.95 -0.41 1.06
C TRP A 31 -15.41 -0.77 2.48
N VAL A 32 -16.01 0.17 3.21
CA VAL A 32 -16.55 -0.07 4.56
C VAL A 32 -17.75 -1.02 4.50
N ALA A 33 -18.63 -0.83 3.51
CA ALA A 33 -19.83 -1.64 3.36
C ALA A 33 -19.47 -3.11 3.14
N VAL A 34 -18.54 -3.38 2.21
CA VAL A 34 -18.03 -4.75 1.95
C VAL A 34 -17.33 -5.32 3.18
N PHE A 35 -16.56 -4.52 3.93
CA PHE A 35 -15.87 -5.00 5.12
C PHE A 35 -16.88 -5.45 6.19
N ARG A 36 -17.87 -4.60 6.48
CA ARG A 36 -18.91 -4.87 7.49
C ARG A 36 -19.83 -6.02 7.08
N GLU A 37 -20.21 -6.11 5.81
CA GLU A 37 -21.03 -7.21 5.29
C GLU A 37 -20.38 -8.58 5.52
N HIS A 38 -19.06 -8.65 5.45
CA HIS A 38 -18.30 -9.89 5.54
C HIS A 38 -17.47 -10.01 6.83
N GLU A 39 -17.68 -9.15 7.82
CA GLU A 39 -16.82 -9.03 9.00
C GLU A 39 -16.72 -10.35 9.79
N GLU A 40 -17.85 -11.04 10.02
CA GLU A 40 -17.87 -12.32 10.73
C GLU A 40 -17.12 -13.44 9.98
N GLU A 41 -17.24 -13.46 8.65
CA GLU A 41 -16.52 -14.40 7.79
C GLU A 41 -15.02 -14.11 7.84
N LEU A 42 -14.64 -12.85 7.61
CA LEU A 42 -13.26 -12.39 7.60
C LEU A 42 -12.57 -12.58 8.95
N THR A 43 -13.28 -12.32 10.06
CA THR A 43 -12.74 -12.49 11.42
C THR A 43 -12.42 -13.96 11.70
N ARG A 44 -13.34 -14.87 11.36
CA ARG A 44 -13.09 -16.31 11.47
C ARG A 44 -11.94 -16.76 10.57
N MET A 45 -11.87 -16.24 9.34
CA MET A 45 -10.77 -16.54 8.43
C MET A 45 -9.44 -16.01 8.94
N PHE A 46 -9.40 -14.82 9.53
CA PHE A 46 -8.18 -14.24 10.08
C PHE A 46 -7.69 -15.05 11.27
N ALA A 47 -8.58 -15.44 12.18
CA ALA A 47 -8.23 -16.31 13.30
C ALA A 47 -7.68 -17.68 12.85
N ALA A 48 -8.18 -18.23 11.75
CA ALA A 48 -7.75 -19.53 11.24
C ALA A 48 -6.52 -19.47 10.32
N TYR A 49 -6.35 -18.39 9.55
CA TYR A 49 -5.43 -18.33 8.40
C TYR A 49 -4.66 -17.01 8.26
N GLY A 50 -4.78 -16.09 9.21
CA GLY A 50 -4.12 -14.79 9.22
C GLY A 50 -4.45 -13.95 7.98
N ASP A 51 -3.41 -13.40 7.34
CA ASP A 51 -3.50 -12.44 6.25
C ASP A 51 -4.29 -12.92 5.02
N ARG A 52 -4.54 -14.23 4.89
CA ARG A 52 -5.41 -14.75 3.82
C ARG A 52 -6.82 -14.14 3.87
N ALA A 53 -7.29 -13.71 5.03
CA ALA A 53 -8.56 -12.99 5.16
C ALA A 53 -8.56 -11.70 4.34
N TYR A 54 -7.46 -10.94 4.32
CA TYR A 54 -7.37 -9.73 3.51
C TYR A 54 -7.42 -10.01 2.02
N GLY A 55 -6.80 -11.11 1.56
CA GLY A 55 -6.92 -11.54 0.17
C GLY A 55 -8.37 -11.79 -0.25
N VAL A 56 -9.18 -12.40 0.63
CA VAL A 56 -10.61 -12.61 0.40
C VAL A 56 -11.40 -11.31 0.46
N TYR A 57 -11.10 -10.42 1.42
CA TYR A 57 -11.69 -9.09 1.47
C TYR A 57 -11.45 -8.33 0.16
N ILE A 58 -10.20 -8.30 -0.33
CA ILE A 58 -9.84 -7.64 -1.58
C ILE A 58 -10.58 -8.27 -2.77
N GLN A 59 -10.76 -9.59 -2.80
CA GLN A 59 -11.55 -10.24 -3.84
C GLN A 59 -13.00 -9.73 -3.86
N LYS A 60 -13.63 -9.65 -2.69
CA LYS A 60 -15.01 -9.16 -2.54
C LYS A 60 -15.11 -7.68 -2.85
N LEU A 61 -14.10 -6.89 -2.47
CA LEU A 61 -14.01 -5.46 -2.75
C LEU A 61 -13.85 -5.18 -4.25
N MET A 62 -13.03 -5.96 -4.94
CA MET A 62 -12.74 -5.75 -6.36
C MET A 62 -13.87 -6.18 -7.28
N ALA A 63 -14.71 -7.14 -6.88
CA ALA A 63 -15.82 -7.61 -7.71
C ALA A 63 -16.75 -6.47 -8.21
N PRO A 64 -17.37 -5.65 -7.33
CA PRO A 64 -18.21 -4.53 -7.79
C PRO A 64 -17.42 -3.44 -8.53
N LEU A 65 -16.14 -3.26 -8.22
CA LEU A 65 -15.29 -2.27 -8.88
C LEU A 65 -14.92 -2.68 -10.30
N SER A 66 -14.65 -3.97 -10.54
CA SER A 66 -14.40 -4.50 -11.87
C SER A 66 -15.65 -4.46 -12.74
N ASP A 67 -16.82 -4.70 -12.16
CA ASP A 67 -18.10 -4.62 -12.88
C ASP A 67 -18.37 -3.19 -13.36
N MET A 68 -18.17 -2.19 -12.49
CA MET A 68 -18.28 -0.77 -12.85
C MET A 68 -17.29 -0.36 -13.93
N ALA A 69 -16.03 -0.81 -13.84
CA ALA A 69 -15.03 -0.53 -14.87
C ALA A 69 -15.45 -1.11 -16.23
N ALA A 70 -16.05 -2.30 -16.24
CA ALA A 70 -16.52 -2.95 -17.46
C ALA A 70 -17.67 -2.15 -18.13
N GLU A 71 -18.57 -1.54 -17.35
CA GLU A 71 -19.67 -0.70 -17.86
C GLU A 71 -19.17 0.52 -18.67
N VAL A 72 -17.99 1.05 -18.32
CA VAL A 72 -17.34 2.15 -19.04
C VAL A 72 -16.29 1.69 -20.06
N GLY A 73 -16.29 0.39 -20.37
CA GLY A 73 -15.43 -0.19 -21.40
C GLY A 73 -13.99 -0.46 -20.98
N ILE A 74 -13.73 -0.63 -19.68
CA ILE A 74 -12.43 -1.01 -19.14
C ILE A 74 -12.48 -2.41 -18.54
N ALA A 75 -11.66 -3.30 -19.05
CA ALA A 75 -11.44 -4.61 -18.47
C ALA A 75 -10.34 -4.55 -17.42
N ILE A 76 -10.71 -4.91 -16.18
CA ILE A 76 -9.81 -5.12 -15.05
C ILE A 76 -9.90 -6.59 -14.64
N LYS A 77 -8.76 -7.24 -14.39
CA LYS A 77 -8.75 -8.60 -13.86
C LYS A 77 -9.39 -8.61 -12.47
N PRO A 78 -10.46 -9.38 -12.24
CA PRO A 78 -11.13 -9.40 -10.95
C PRO A 78 -10.25 -10.08 -9.89
N GLY A 79 -10.47 -9.70 -8.64
CA GLY A 79 -9.94 -10.41 -7.48
C GLY A 79 -8.56 -9.95 -6.99
N PHE A 80 -7.91 -10.84 -6.25
CA PHE A 80 -6.58 -10.64 -5.66
C PHE A 80 -5.60 -11.68 -6.19
N SER A 81 -4.44 -11.23 -6.66
CA SER A 81 -3.34 -12.07 -7.11
C SER A 81 -2.08 -11.68 -6.36
N ARG A 82 -1.53 -12.61 -5.56
CA ARG A 82 -0.28 -12.36 -4.83
C ARG A 82 0.90 -12.09 -5.76
N ALA A 83 0.90 -12.70 -6.95
CA ALA A 83 1.93 -12.47 -7.97
C ALA A 83 1.89 -11.04 -8.54
N ASP A 84 0.72 -10.41 -8.46
CA ASP A 84 0.44 -9.05 -8.92
C ASP A 84 0.39 -8.06 -7.72
N SER A 85 1.22 -8.31 -6.69
CA SER A 85 1.32 -7.44 -5.51
C SER A 85 2.72 -7.42 -4.88
N ILE A 86 3.08 -6.31 -4.24
CA ILE A 86 4.24 -6.17 -3.35
C ILE A 86 3.75 -5.75 -1.97
N GLU A 87 4.39 -6.26 -0.93
CA GLU A 87 4.19 -5.79 0.44
C GLU A 87 5.39 -4.93 0.83
N ASN A 88 5.10 -3.72 1.28
CA ASN A 88 6.09 -2.77 1.78
C ASN A 88 6.17 -2.86 3.31
N TRP A 89 7.38 -2.62 3.82
CA TRP A 89 7.67 -2.74 5.24
C TRP A 89 7.11 -1.54 6.03
N GLY A 90 6.12 -1.78 6.90
CA GLY A 90 5.66 -0.86 7.97
C GLY A 90 5.70 -1.54 9.35
N PRO A 91 5.15 -1.01 10.45
CA PRO A 91 4.97 -1.81 11.66
C PRO A 91 3.98 -2.96 11.42
N PRO A 92 3.99 -4.07 12.20
CA PRO A 92 3.04 -5.19 12.02
C PRO A 92 1.56 -4.77 12.01
N GLU A 93 1.23 -3.70 12.72
CA GLU A 93 -0.12 -3.14 12.83
C GLU A 93 -0.52 -2.34 11.59
N GLU A 94 0.45 -1.97 10.74
CA GLU A 94 0.28 -1.07 9.60
C GLU A 94 1.21 -1.47 8.44
N ARG A 95 0.98 -2.68 7.89
CA ARG A 95 1.66 -3.13 6.68
C ARG A 95 0.95 -2.59 5.45
N GLU A 96 1.74 -2.10 4.52
CA GLU A 96 1.23 -1.65 3.23
C GLU A 96 1.39 -2.78 2.21
N ARG A 97 0.33 -3.02 1.43
CA ARG A 97 0.36 -3.85 0.25
C ARG A 97 -0.11 -3.05 -0.95
N CYS A 98 0.68 -3.07 -2.01
CA CYS A 98 0.34 -2.49 -3.31
C CYS A 98 0.00 -3.63 -4.27
N ILE A 99 -1.21 -3.61 -4.83
CA ILE A 99 -1.70 -4.61 -5.79
C ILE A 99 -1.99 -3.90 -7.09
N TRP A 100 -1.44 -4.38 -8.20
CA TRP A 100 -1.62 -3.72 -9.49
C TRP A 100 -2.60 -4.44 -10.40
N TYR A 101 -3.30 -3.64 -11.19
CA TYR A 101 -4.33 -4.06 -12.11
C TYR A 101 -4.08 -3.37 -13.46
N ALA A 102 -3.72 -4.16 -14.46
CA ALA A 102 -3.59 -3.68 -15.84
C ALA A 102 -4.96 -3.23 -16.36
N LEU A 103 -5.02 -2.02 -16.95
CA LEU A 103 -6.25 -1.42 -17.46
C LEU A 103 -6.32 -1.61 -18.98
N HIS A 104 -7.20 -2.49 -19.43
CA HIS A 104 -7.42 -2.71 -20.87
C HIS A 104 -8.70 -2.03 -21.34
N LYS A 105 -8.66 -1.37 -22.49
CA LYS A 105 -9.85 -0.99 -23.25
C LYS A 105 -10.51 -2.23 -23.87
N GLN A 106 -11.76 -2.09 -24.32
CA GLN A 106 -12.49 -3.16 -25.02
C GLN A 106 -11.80 -3.66 -26.29
N ASP A 107 -11.00 -2.82 -26.96
CA ASP A 107 -10.20 -3.19 -28.12
C ASP A 107 -8.90 -3.94 -27.75
N GLY A 108 -8.67 -4.18 -26.46
CA GLY A 108 -7.47 -4.82 -25.91
C GLY A 108 -6.30 -3.87 -25.69
N ALA A 109 -6.42 -2.58 -26.02
CA ALA A 109 -5.36 -1.61 -25.80
C ALA A 109 -5.14 -1.38 -24.31
N LEU A 110 -3.89 -1.54 -23.88
CA LEU A 110 -3.45 -1.29 -22.52
C LEU A 110 -3.20 0.22 -22.34
N ILE A 111 -3.84 0.82 -21.35
CA ILE A 111 -3.83 2.28 -21.14
C ILE A 111 -3.09 2.72 -19.87
N GLY A 112 -2.54 1.76 -19.13
CA GLY A 112 -1.80 1.97 -17.89
C GLY A 112 -2.18 0.94 -16.83
N THR A 113 -1.85 1.26 -15.59
CA THR A 113 -2.04 0.38 -14.44
C THR A 113 -2.72 1.15 -13.29
N ALA A 114 -3.74 0.54 -12.70
CA ALA A 114 -4.29 0.98 -11.41
C ALA A 114 -3.63 0.20 -10.27
N VAL A 115 -3.08 0.88 -9.28
CA VAL A 115 -2.48 0.26 -8.10
C VAL A 115 -3.35 0.50 -6.88
N LEU A 116 -3.93 -0.56 -6.33
CA LEU A 116 -4.61 -0.56 -5.04
C LEU A 116 -3.56 -0.55 -3.93
N GLN A 117 -3.49 0.55 -3.20
CA GLN A 117 -2.74 0.69 -1.96
C GLN A 117 -3.65 0.31 -0.79
N PHE A 118 -3.20 -0.66 -0.02
CA PHE A 118 -3.99 -1.31 1.02
C PHE A 118 -3.17 -1.46 2.30
N PHE A 119 -3.63 -0.84 3.38
CA PHE A 119 -3.00 -0.94 4.69
C PHE A 119 -3.74 -1.96 5.55
N HIS A 120 -2.99 -2.80 6.26
CA HIS A 120 -3.55 -3.87 7.06
C HIS A 120 -2.68 -4.22 8.27
N SER A 121 -3.32 -4.75 9.31
CA SER A 121 -2.62 -5.29 10.48
C SER A 121 -2.41 -6.81 10.36
N HIS A 122 -1.20 -7.27 10.68
CA HIS A 122 -0.86 -8.69 10.85
C HIS A 122 -1.22 -9.20 12.26
N THR A 123 -1.56 -8.31 13.19
CA THR A 123 -1.86 -8.68 14.60
C THR A 123 -3.35 -8.87 14.87
N GLN A 124 -4.20 -8.18 14.12
CA GLN A 124 -5.65 -8.25 14.22
C GLN A 124 -6.29 -7.95 12.86
N LEU A 125 -7.52 -8.41 12.64
CA LEU A 125 -8.28 -8.03 11.44
C LEU A 125 -8.66 -6.54 11.54
N HIS A 126 -7.84 -5.68 10.95
CA HIS A 126 -8.02 -4.23 11.01
C HIS A 126 -7.40 -3.57 9.78
N LEU A 127 -8.08 -2.54 9.28
CA LEU A 127 -7.62 -1.67 8.19
C LEU A 127 -7.27 -0.31 8.77
N PRO A 128 -5.97 -0.02 9.00
CA PRO A 128 -5.52 1.24 9.60
C PRO A 128 -5.90 2.47 8.76
N GLU A 129 -5.94 2.30 7.44
CA GLU A 129 -6.33 3.33 6.50
C GLU A 129 -7.34 2.81 5.48
N ALA A 130 -8.11 3.75 4.94
CA ALA A 130 -8.98 3.47 3.80
C ALA A 130 -8.12 3.06 2.59
N PRO A 131 -8.50 2.00 1.86
CA PRO A 131 -7.84 1.63 0.61
C PRO A 131 -7.97 2.77 -0.41
N ARG A 132 -7.01 2.85 -1.33
CA ARG A 132 -7.03 3.82 -2.42
C ARG A 132 -6.34 3.30 -3.67
N PHE A 133 -6.70 3.86 -4.82
CA PHE A 133 -6.00 3.65 -6.08
C PHE A 133 -5.09 4.81 -6.44
N PHE A 134 -3.96 4.53 -7.06
CA PHE A 134 -3.18 5.49 -7.84
C PHE A 134 -2.88 4.92 -9.24
N ALA A 135 -2.64 5.80 -10.19
CA ALA A 135 -2.36 5.43 -11.58
C ALA A 135 -0.85 5.36 -11.83
N LEU A 136 -0.44 4.39 -12.64
CA LEU A 136 0.88 4.30 -13.23
C LEU A 136 0.74 4.23 -14.76
N GLU A 137 1.69 4.83 -15.47
CA GLU A 137 1.79 4.68 -16.93
C GLU A 137 2.44 3.34 -17.29
N GLU A 138 3.25 2.81 -16.38
CA GLU A 138 3.95 1.54 -16.49
C GLU A 138 2.96 0.37 -16.52
N THR A 139 3.22 -0.55 -17.44
CA THR A 139 2.36 -1.72 -17.67
C THR A 139 3.11 -3.04 -17.56
N GLU A 140 4.43 -3.00 -17.67
CA GLU A 140 5.31 -4.14 -17.51
C GLU A 140 5.63 -4.37 -16.03
N ARG A 141 5.64 -5.64 -15.61
CA ARG A 141 5.76 -6.03 -14.21
C ARG A 141 6.96 -5.41 -13.50
N ASP A 142 8.15 -5.49 -14.10
CA ASP A 142 9.37 -5.01 -13.45
C ASP A 142 9.38 -3.49 -13.31
N ALA A 143 8.85 -2.76 -14.31
CA ALA A 143 8.68 -1.32 -14.26
C ALA A 143 7.64 -0.89 -13.21
N ILE A 144 6.53 -1.64 -13.08
CA ILE A 144 5.54 -1.42 -12.02
C ILE A 144 6.16 -1.61 -10.64
N ILE A 145 6.94 -2.68 -10.43
CA ILE A 145 7.62 -2.94 -9.15
C ILE A 145 8.61 -1.82 -8.83
N GLU A 146 9.39 -1.38 -9.83
CA GLU A 146 10.35 -0.29 -9.67
C GLU A 146 9.63 1.02 -9.28
N ALA A 147 8.54 1.37 -9.98
CA ALA A 147 7.74 2.56 -9.68
C ALA A 147 7.11 2.50 -8.27
N ILE A 148 6.50 1.37 -7.88
CA ILE A 148 5.90 1.19 -6.54
C ILE A 148 6.98 1.24 -5.45
N SER A 149 8.21 0.82 -5.74
CA SER A 149 9.29 0.85 -4.75
C SER A 149 9.71 2.29 -4.38
N GLN A 150 9.43 3.27 -5.25
CA GLN A 150 9.68 4.68 -4.97
C GLN A 150 8.63 5.24 -4.00
N ALA A 151 9.09 5.78 -2.87
CA ALA A 151 8.20 6.24 -1.81
C ALA A 151 7.38 7.48 -2.21
N ASP A 152 7.92 8.37 -3.03
CA ASP A 152 7.25 9.55 -3.56
C ASP A 152 6.06 9.21 -4.48
N VAL A 153 6.16 8.11 -5.22
CA VAL A 153 5.05 7.55 -6.00
C VAL A 153 3.92 7.09 -5.09
N ARG A 154 4.23 6.38 -4.00
CA ARG A 154 3.22 5.84 -3.05
C ARG A 154 2.68 6.85 -2.06
N LEU A 155 3.46 7.87 -1.70
CA LEU A 155 3.21 8.79 -0.58
C LEU A 155 2.98 10.24 -1.02
N GLN A 156 2.42 10.48 -2.21
CA GLN A 156 2.24 11.84 -2.74
C GLN A 156 1.56 12.78 -1.72
N PRO A 157 1.95 14.08 -1.63
CA PRO A 157 1.56 14.99 -0.55
C PRO A 157 0.06 15.22 -0.34
N GLY A 158 -0.77 15.04 -1.37
CA GLY A 158 -2.25 15.07 -1.25
C GLY A 158 -2.84 13.86 -0.50
N ASN A 159 -2.04 12.81 -0.31
CA ASN A 159 -2.42 11.51 0.26
C ASN A 159 -1.92 11.31 1.70
N LEU A 160 -1.09 12.22 2.23
CA LEU A 160 -0.46 12.15 3.55
C LEU A 160 -1.33 12.69 4.71
N ALA A 161 -2.47 13.30 4.42
CA ALA A 161 -3.30 13.98 5.44
C ALA A 161 -3.87 13.02 6.52
N LYS A 162 -3.74 11.70 6.35
CA LYS A 162 -4.27 10.67 7.26
C LYS A 162 -3.24 9.98 8.15
N TYR A 163 -1.96 10.33 8.07
CA TYR A 163 -0.94 9.87 9.03
C TYR A 163 -1.17 10.37 10.48
N ARG A 164 -2.19 11.21 10.71
CA ARG A 164 -2.70 11.48 12.05
C ARG A 164 -3.78 10.47 12.35
N HIS A 165 -3.49 9.55 13.28
CA HIS A 165 -4.46 8.81 14.07
C HIS A 165 -5.71 9.66 14.31
N ALA A 166 -6.76 9.40 13.53
CA ALA A 166 -8.06 10.01 13.72
C ALA A 166 -8.84 9.04 14.63
N ASP A 167 -8.73 9.33 15.92
CA ASP A 167 -9.66 9.06 17.02
C ASP A 167 -10.59 7.84 16.91
N GLU A 168 -10.37 6.85 17.80
CA GLU A 168 -11.40 6.42 18.75
C GLU A 168 -10.78 5.72 19.98
N GLU A 169 -11.35 6.03 21.14
CA GLU A 169 -10.93 5.66 22.49
C GLU A 169 -11.05 4.15 22.76
N GLU A 170 -9.95 3.43 22.62
CA GLU A 170 -9.64 2.31 23.53
C GLU A 170 -8.24 2.56 24.06
N ALA A 171 -7.92 2.02 25.25
CA ALA A 171 -6.62 2.15 25.89
C ALA A 171 -5.55 1.38 25.09
N LEU A 172 -5.26 1.86 23.88
CA LEU A 172 -4.20 1.40 23.01
C LEU A 172 -2.90 1.72 23.73
N GLU A 173 -2.08 0.70 23.92
CA GLU A 173 -0.69 0.87 24.28
C GLU A 173 -0.10 1.92 23.33
N ARG A 174 0.13 3.13 23.82
CA ARG A 174 0.68 4.20 23.00
C ARG A 174 2.10 3.79 22.65
N TRP A 175 2.42 3.71 21.37
CA TRP A 175 3.77 3.43 20.90
C TRP A 175 4.40 4.72 20.39
N GLU A 176 5.67 4.92 20.70
CA GLU A 176 6.52 5.95 20.12
C GLU A 176 7.37 5.32 19.01
N TYR A 177 7.60 6.07 17.94
CA TYR A 177 8.36 5.62 16.77
C TYR A 177 9.53 6.57 16.49
N ALA A 178 10.66 6.03 16.03
CA ALA A 178 11.84 6.78 15.68
C ALA A 178 12.57 6.17 14.48
N THR A 179 13.36 6.99 13.78
CA THR A 179 14.16 6.58 12.63
C THR A 179 15.63 6.95 12.83
N GLU A 180 16.53 6.09 12.35
CA GLU A 180 17.98 6.28 12.33
C GLU A 180 18.49 6.16 10.89
N THR A 181 18.94 7.25 10.29
CA THR A 181 19.41 7.27 8.90
C THR A 181 20.92 7.04 8.75
N GLY A 182 21.67 7.04 9.86
CA GLY A 182 23.11 6.80 9.93
C GLY A 182 23.50 5.33 10.13
N LEU A 183 22.56 4.38 10.05
CA LEU A 183 22.84 2.97 10.34
C LEU A 183 23.90 2.39 9.40
N GLY A 184 23.97 2.92 8.18
CA GLY A 184 24.96 2.57 7.16
C GLY A 184 26.39 3.00 7.51
N ASP A 185 26.56 4.07 8.29
CA ASP A 185 27.89 4.57 8.66
C ASP A 185 28.61 3.65 9.64
N TYR A 186 27.85 2.89 10.45
CA TYR A 186 28.40 1.87 11.35
C TYR A 186 28.83 0.58 10.64
N ILE A 187 28.40 0.40 9.39
CA ILE A 187 28.70 -0.78 8.57
C ILE A 187 29.84 -0.47 7.57
N ARG A 188 30.05 0.81 7.23
CA ARG A 188 31.10 1.23 6.30
C ARG A 188 32.49 1.00 6.89
N THR A 189 33.31 0.26 6.15
CA THR A 189 34.70 -0.01 6.49
C THR A 189 35.57 1.18 6.10
N THR A 190 36.14 1.88 7.08
CA THR A 190 37.26 2.79 6.85
C THR A 190 38.56 2.00 7.03
N ASN A 191 39.42 1.97 6.00
CA ASN A 191 40.74 1.31 6.03
C ASN A 191 40.76 -0.20 6.34
N GLY A 192 39.77 -0.96 5.86
CA GLY A 192 39.85 -2.44 5.85
C GLY A 192 39.69 -3.13 7.21
N GLN A 193 39.42 -2.41 8.29
CA GLN A 193 39.01 -3.02 9.57
C GLN A 193 37.48 -3.07 9.67
N LYS A 194 36.94 -4.29 9.85
CA LYS A 194 35.51 -4.52 10.08
C LYS A 194 35.12 -3.97 11.46
N GLY A 195 34.47 -2.80 11.48
CA GLY A 195 33.97 -2.15 12.69
C GLY A 195 32.66 -2.74 13.23
N GLY A 196 32.51 -4.07 13.31
CA GLY A 196 31.27 -4.71 13.78
C GLY A 196 30.80 -4.23 15.17
N GLY A 197 31.74 -3.79 16.03
CA GLY A 197 31.41 -3.27 17.35
C GLY A 197 30.66 -1.93 17.39
N TYR A 198 30.68 -1.13 16.31
CA TYR A 198 30.01 0.17 16.30
C TYR A 198 28.51 0.06 15.99
N LEU A 199 28.11 -0.90 15.15
CA LEU A 199 26.70 -1.19 14.90
C LEU A 199 26.06 -1.78 16.17
N ASP A 200 26.73 -2.75 16.80
CA ASP A 200 26.28 -3.33 18.07
C ASP A 200 26.14 -2.25 19.15
N HIS A 201 27.08 -1.30 19.22
CA HIS A 201 27.00 -0.15 20.13
C HIS A 201 25.81 0.77 19.83
N ALA A 202 25.55 1.09 18.55
CA ALA A 202 24.43 1.92 18.13
C ALA A 202 23.09 1.24 18.49
N LEU A 203 22.91 -0.03 18.12
CA LEU A 203 21.71 -0.80 18.44
C LEU A 203 21.53 -0.99 19.96
N THR A 204 22.62 -1.21 20.69
CA THR A 204 22.58 -1.27 22.17
C THR A 204 22.13 0.06 22.78
N THR A 205 22.50 1.19 22.18
CA THR A 205 22.09 2.52 22.65
C THR A 205 20.59 2.73 22.47
N TRP A 206 20.03 2.33 21.33
CA TRP A 206 18.58 2.31 21.11
C TRP A 206 17.88 1.39 22.12
N GLY A 207 18.35 0.15 22.26
CA GLY A 207 17.77 -0.83 23.21
C GLY A 207 17.80 -0.37 24.67
N ARG A 208 18.87 0.30 25.12
CA ARG A 208 18.97 0.86 26.49
C ARG A 208 17.92 1.94 26.77
N ASN A 209 17.41 2.60 25.74
CA ASN A 209 16.39 3.65 25.84
C ASN A 209 14.97 3.11 25.56
N GLY A 210 14.80 1.78 25.63
CA GLY A 210 13.53 1.10 25.45
C GLY A 210 13.11 0.94 24.00
N TRP A 211 13.95 1.32 23.04
CA TRP A 211 13.65 1.25 21.61
C TRP A 211 13.98 -0.13 21.03
N GLU A 212 13.00 -0.73 20.40
CA GLU A 212 13.07 -1.99 19.67
C GLU A 212 13.27 -1.71 18.17
N LEU A 213 14.29 -2.29 17.56
CA LEU A 213 14.50 -2.23 16.11
C LEU A 213 13.39 -3.03 15.41
N VAL A 214 12.64 -2.35 14.55
CA VAL A 214 11.51 -2.91 13.77
C VAL A 214 11.97 -3.35 12.38
N SER A 215 12.76 -2.52 11.70
CA SER A 215 13.19 -2.77 10.33
C SER A 215 14.47 -1.98 10.01
N VAL A 216 15.22 -2.45 9.01
CA VAL A 216 16.32 -1.72 8.38
C VAL A 216 16.11 -1.79 6.87
N VAL A 217 16.03 -0.64 6.22
CA VAL A 217 15.86 -0.54 4.76
C VAL A 217 16.99 0.26 4.12
N PRO A 218 17.47 -0.13 2.93
CA PRO A 218 18.34 0.72 2.13
C PRO A 218 17.53 1.83 1.45
N GLN A 219 17.99 3.08 1.56
CA GLN A 219 17.41 4.24 0.88
C GLN A 219 18.53 5.21 0.48
N ASP A 220 18.61 5.59 -0.79
CA ASP A 220 19.61 6.54 -1.34
C ASP A 220 21.08 6.25 -0.97
N GLY A 221 21.44 4.96 -0.91
CA GLY A 221 22.79 4.52 -0.51
C GLY A 221 23.09 4.61 0.99
N GLN A 222 22.07 4.88 1.80
CA GLN A 222 22.08 4.84 3.26
C GLN A 222 21.26 3.65 3.77
N LEU A 223 21.49 3.25 5.03
CA LEU A 223 20.63 2.29 5.72
C LEU A 223 19.83 3.05 6.78
N VAL A 224 18.51 2.93 6.69
CA VAL A 224 17.56 3.56 7.61
C VAL A 224 17.00 2.49 8.55
N GLY A 225 17.25 2.62 9.85
CA GLY A 225 16.65 1.81 10.90
C GLY A 225 15.36 2.45 11.41
N PHE A 226 14.33 1.64 11.62
CA PHE A 226 13.06 2.05 12.25
C PHE A 226 12.96 1.42 13.61
N PHE A 227 12.54 2.20 14.60
CA PHE A 227 12.44 1.77 15.99
C PHE A 227 11.06 2.08 16.57
N LYS A 228 10.63 1.27 17.54
CA LYS A 228 9.43 1.51 18.34
C LYS A 228 9.69 1.33 19.83
N ARG A 229 8.93 2.00 20.69
CA ARG A 229 8.89 1.72 22.14
C ARG A 229 7.52 2.03 22.73
N LYS A 230 7.20 1.48 23.90
CA LYS A 230 5.99 1.88 24.63
C LYS A 230 6.15 3.32 25.13
N ALA A 231 5.14 4.15 24.93
CA ALA A 231 5.09 5.53 25.41
C ALA A 231 5.05 5.55 26.94
N GLY A 232 5.95 6.32 27.55
CA GLY A 232 6.09 6.40 29.00
C GLY A 232 6.97 5.32 29.65
N ALA A 233 7.74 4.56 28.85
CA ALA A 233 8.81 3.68 29.33
C ALA A 233 10.12 4.43 29.62
#